data_AF-A0A925L8E9-F1
#
_entry.id   AF-A0A925L8E9-F1
#
_cell.length_a   1.000
_cell.length_b   1.000
_cell.length_c   1.000
_cell.angle_alpha   90.00
_cell.angle_beta   90.00
_cell.angle_gamma   90.00
#
_symmetry.space_group_name_H-M   'P 1'
#
loop_
_entity.id
_entity.type
_entity.pdbx_description
1 polymer ?
#
loop_
_entity_poly.entity_id
_entity_poly.type
_entity_poly.pdbx_seq_one_letter_code
_entity_poly.pdbx_strand_id
1 'polypeptide(L)'
;MKPTLLRSLLLGAAIVSASINVAAACKVPADGDTPPAWTTPQANEDPATVSAVGSATIDGDRLSEALAAARTQALKELAERIRVSVSSSVKLNDSKVSEGGKQVLRSSIESVAEATTSVTLQNVRADQQWVDARRCQAWVRVSVSRADFDRARKRDVLLALGKQVGAMLATAEDASKPLPQRESSAAAAASLLGTNDFSEVPEVSAAALKVRLGGVTKMLQKMKQDETRLLTLAQAHVEAYAAFKSSTNPVERLEAAGRALRPLRSLMAAAWVPDESTIGFVPQARLVSLLSDAGYPCLAKQASNEKLACAPADVAQERQKEYFAGRQVVLSCGMRLAGKPAPWVKACASLSESLAKLGARTEIDVPVPKQLLPGVTYIRLMADGRTNSRTDPEDKTAGYRFEGTVSSQVRGLDSPIDDSYQALTGWNPVSTAMATDILAISAAKRLVERIGQSWQ
;
A
#
# COMPACT_ATOMS: atom_id res chain seq x y z
N MET A 1 51.18 -38.15 3.36
CA MET A 1 51.97 -38.65 2.21
C MET A 1 52.60 -37.46 1.49
N LYS A 2 53.93 -37.34 1.60
CA LYS A 2 54.82 -36.62 0.67
C LYS A 2 55.07 -37.55 -0.55
N PRO A 3 55.45 -37.06 -1.75
CA PRO A 3 56.82 -36.57 -2.03
C PRO A 3 56.85 -35.20 -2.74
N THR A 4 57.77 -34.24 -2.45
CA THR A 4 59.23 -34.17 -2.72
C THR A 4 59.57 -34.28 -4.21
N LEU A 5 59.98 -33.21 -4.91
CA LEU A 5 61.35 -32.80 -5.31
C LEU A 5 61.17 -31.93 -6.60
N LEU A 6 62.00 -31.00 -7.07
CA LEU A 6 63.45 -30.81 -7.01
C LEU A 6 63.81 -29.39 -7.52
N ARG A 7 64.84 -28.80 -6.90
CA ARG A 7 65.78 -27.73 -7.30
C ARG A 7 65.69 -27.08 -8.70
N SER A 8 65.89 -25.75 -8.72
CA SER A 8 67.01 -25.14 -9.48
C SER A 8 67.37 -23.76 -8.92
N LEU A 9 68.59 -23.68 -8.37
CA LEU A 9 69.34 -22.44 -8.17
C LEU A 9 69.74 -21.89 -9.54
N LEU A 10 69.46 -20.61 -9.80
CA LEU A 10 70.22 -19.81 -10.75
C LEU A 10 70.49 -18.44 -10.11
N LEU A 11 71.74 -18.29 -9.66
CA LEU A 11 72.40 -17.01 -9.44
C LEU A 11 72.42 -16.28 -10.78
N GLY A 12 71.62 -15.22 -10.92
CA GLY A 12 71.71 -14.26 -12.00
C GLY A 12 72.01 -12.88 -11.41
N ALA A 13 73.28 -12.48 -11.44
CA ALA A 13 73.71 -11.14 -11.10
C ALA A 13 73.13 -10.15 -12.13
N ALA A 14 72.04 -9.48 -11.76
CA ALA A 14 71.54 -8.35 -12.52
C ALA A 14 72.42 -7.14 -12.21
N ILE A 15 73.32 -6.83 -13.13
CA ILE A 15 74.04 -5.55 -13.18
C ILE A 15 72.98 -4.47 -13.32
N VAL A 16 72.78 -3.70 -12.26
CA VAL A 16 72.00 -2.46 -12.27
C VAL A 16 72.81 -1.46 -13.10
N SER A 17 72.57 -1.44 -14.40
CA SER A 17 72.93 -0.32 -15.26
C SER A 17 72.08 0.86 -14.82
N ALA A 18 72.61 1.66 -13.89
CA ALA A 18 72.09 2.98 -13.62
C ALA A 18 72.30 3.83 -14.88
N SER A 19 71.32 3.82 -15.78
CA SER A 19 71.18 4.86 -16.79
C SER A 19 70.94 6.16 -16.03
N ILE A 20 72.02 6.89 -15.78
CA ILE A 20 71.96 8.28 -15.39
C ILE A 20 71.38 9.00 -16.61
N ASN A 21 70.05 9.11 -16.67
CA ASN A 21 69.42 10.13 -17.49
C ASN A 21 69.93 11.45 -16.93
N VAL A 22 70.94 12.01 -17.61
CA VAL A 22 71.31 13.41 -17.46
C VAL A 22 70.04 14.17 -17.82
N ALA A 23 69.31 14.61 -16.80
CA ALA A 23 68.13 15.44 -16.98
C ALA A 23 68.56 16.60 -17.88
N ALA A 24 67.94 16.70 -19.05
CA ALA A 24 68.12 17.85 -19.91
C ALA A 24 67.92 19.10 -19.03
N ALA A 25 68.97 19.90 -18.89
CA ALA A 25 68.93 21.07 -18.03
C ALA A 25 67.70 21.90 -18.40
N CYS A 26 66.82 22.15 -17.42
CA CYS A 26 65.67 23.01 -17.60
C CYS A 26 66.16 24.32 -18.19
N LYS A 27 65.67 24.68 -19.39
CA LYS A 27 66.07 25.93 -20.06
C LYS A 27 65.28 27.15 -19.55
N VAL A 28 64.54 26.97 -18.48
CA VAL A 28 63.63 27.95 -17.93
C VAL A 28 64.31 28.71 -16.78
N PRO A 29 64.19 30.04 -16.69
CA PRO A 29 64.72 30.81 -15.56
C PRO A 29 64.09 30.34 -14.24
N ALA A 30 64.93 30.12 -13.23
CA ALA A 30 64.50 29.76 -11.88
C ALA A 30 64.05 30.99 -11.08
N ASP A 31 63.03 30.83 -10.24
CA ASP A 31 62.56 31.88 -9.32
C ASP A 31 63.39 31.94 -8.01
N GLY A 32 64.42 31.08 -7.88
CA GLY A 32 65.33 31.00 -6.73
C GLY A 32 65.60 29.56 -6.30
N ASP A 33 66.73 29.34 -5.61
CA ASP A 33 67.19 28.00 -5.18
C ASP A 33 66.47 27.44 -3.94
N THR A 34 65.75 28.29 -3.21
CA THR A 34 65.05 27.91 -1.98
C THR A 34 63.55 27.82 -2.25
N PRO A 35 62.91 26.64 -2.06
CA PRO A 35 61.47 26.51 -2.24
C PRO A 35 60.71 27.39 -1.23
N PRO A 36 59.70 28.16 -1.68
CA PRO A 36 58.83 28.90 -0.77
C PRO A 36 58.14 27.95 0.22
N ALA A 37 57.91 28.40 1.46
CA ALA A 37 57.30 27.56 2.50
C ALA A 37 55.96 26.94 2.08
N TRP A 38 55.20 27.62 1.21
CA TRP A 38 53.90 27.16 0.72
C TRP A 38 53.95 25.94 -0.20
N THR A 39 55.12 25.57 -0.75
CA THR A 39 55.26 24.36 -1.58
C THR A 39 55.35 23.08 -0.73
N THR A 40 55.35 23.20 0.60
CA THR A 40 55.41 22.06 1.52
C THR A 40 54.02 21.71 2.09
N PRO A 41 53.71 20.42 2.35
CA PRO A 41 52.39 19.99 2.82
C PRO A 41 51.95 20.55 4.18
N GLN A 42 52.86 21.11 4.96
CA GLN A 42 52.63 21.65 6.31
C GLN A 42 52.66 23.19 6.36
N ALA A 43 52.55 23.86 5.21
CA ALA A 43 52.49 25.31 5.19
C ALA A 43 51.30 25.81 6.03
N ASN A 44 51.55 26.77 6.92
CA ASN A 44 50.50 27.40 7.71
C ASN A 44 49.45 28.02 6.77
N GLU A 45 48.21 27.59 6.90
CA GLU A 45 47.09 28.21 6.20
C GLU A 45 46.76 29.56 6.83
N ASP A 46 46.43 30.53 5.99
CA ASP A 46 45.92 31.82 6.43
C ASP A 46 44.47 31.64 6.93
N PRO A 47 44.10 32.12 8.13
CA PRO A 47 42.74 31.99 8.64
C PRO A 47 41.67 32.62 7.74
N ALA A 48 42.02 33.58 6.88
CA ALA A 48 41.08 34.23 5.97
C ALA A 48 40.87 33.48 4.64
N THR A 49 41.78 32.57 4.26
CA THR A 49 41.79 31.94 2.93
C THR A 49 42.01 30.44 2.98
N VAL A 50 41.35 29.70 2.08
CA VAL A 50 41.65 28.27 1.86
C VAL A 50 42.54 28.18 0.64
N SER A 51 43.68 27.51 0.80
CA SER A 51 44.68 27.38 -0.27
C SER A 51 44.84 25.94 -0.70
N ALA A 52 45.19 25.74 -1.97
CA ALA A 52 45.61 24.46 -2.50
C ALA A 52 46.83 24.66 -3.41
N VAL A 53 47.64 23.62 -3.53
CA VAL A 53 48.91 23.66 -4.26
C VAL A 53 48.90 22.54 -5.29
N GLY A 54 49.29 22.87 -6.51
CA GLY A 54 49.49 21.91 -7.59
C GLY A 54 50.89 22.05 -8.17
N SER A 55 51.42 20.96 -8.69
CA SER A 55 52.71 20.90 -9.35
C SER A 55 52.60 20.21 -10.69
N ALA A 56 53.40 20.63 -11.66
CA ALA A 56 53.49 19.97 -12.95
C ALA A 56 54.94 19.99 -13.45
N THR A 57 55.32 18.95 -14.18
CA THR A 57 56.64 18.86 -14.82
C THR A 57 56.72 19.85 -15.99
N ILE A 58 57.89 20.45 -16.17
CA ILE A 58 58.21 21.36 -17.27
C ILE A 58 58.91 20.54 -18.36
N ASP A 59 58.24 20.41 -19.50
CA ASP A 59 58.80 19.73 -20.67
C ASP A 59 59.43 20.75 -21.63
N GLY A 60 60.77 20.84 -21.61
CA GLY A 60 61.54 21.77 -22.45
C GLY A 60 61.30 23.23 -22.06
N ASP A 61 60.88 24.05 -23.03
CA ASP A 61 60.67 25.50 -22.85
C ASP A 61 59.20 25.86 -22.52
N ARG A 62 58.34 24.85 -22.27
CA ARG A 62 56.89 25.00 -22.14
C ARG A 62 56.43 25.35 -20.72
N LEU A 63 57.03 26.38 -20.12
CA LEU A 63 56.70 26.81 -18.76
C LEU A 63 55.22 27.19 -18.61
N SER A 64 54.63 27.87 -19.60
CA SER A 64 53.23 28.32 -19.54
C SER A 64 52.24 27.15 -19.48
N GLU A 65 52.49 26.07 -20.23
CA GLU A 65 51.67 24.84 -20.18
C GLU A 65 51.81 24.15 -18.81
N ALA A 66 53.04 24.07 -18.28
CA ALA A 66 53.29 23.51 -16.95
C ALA A 66 52.61 24.33 -15.84
N LEU A 67 52.67 25.66 -15.87
CA LEU A 67 51.96 26.53 -14.92
C LEU A 67 50.43 26.37 -15.02
N ALA A 68 49.89 26.23 -16.24
CA ALA A 68 48.45 25.98 -16.43
C ALA A 68 48.02 24.59 -15.90
N ALA A 69 48.85 23.56 -16.12
CA ALA A 69 48.62 22.22 -15.60
C ALA A 69 48.71 22.19 -14.06
N ALA A 70 49.74 22.83 -13.48
CA ALA A 70 49.90 22.98 -12.04
C ALA A 70 48.71 23.72 -11.41
N ARG A 71 48.22 24.79 -12.04
CA ARG A 71 47.01 25.49 -11.62
C ARG A 71 45.78 24.59 -11.65
N THR A 72 45.61 23.80 -12.71
CA THR A 72 44.49 22.86 -12.84
C THR A 72 44.53 21.80 -11.73
N GLN A 73 45.72 21.28 -11.41
CA GLN A 73 45.92 20.36 -10.30
C GLN A 73 45.61 21.00 -8.95
N ALA A 74 46.02 22.25 -8.72
CA ALA A 74 45.73 22.99 -7.49
C ALA A 74 44.21 23.19 -7.30
N LEU A 75 43.49 23.51 -8.37
CA LEU A 75 42.02 23.62 -8.36
C LEU A 75 41.35 22.27 -8.05
N LYS A 76 41.86 21.18 -8.62
CA LYS A 76 41.37 19.82 -8.35
C LYS A 76 41.54 19.46 -6.87
N GLU A 77 42.68 19.77 -6.27
CA GLU A 77 42.92 19.54 -4.84
C GLU A 77 41.95 20.36 -3.96
N LEU A 78 41.68 21.62 -4.32
CA LEU A 78 40.70 22.44 -3.62
C LEU A 78 39.28 21.86 -3.70
N ALA A 79 38.91 21.37 -4.89
CA ALA A 79 37.67 20.64 -5.13
C ALA A 79 37.57 19.35 -4.28
N GLU A 80 38.65 18.57 -4.19
CA GLU A 80 38.68 17.35 -3.38
C GLU A 80 38.54 17.63 -1.87
N ARG A 81 39.09 18.74 -1.39
CA ARG A 81 38.88 19.16 0.01
C ARG A 81 37.41 19.48 0.30
N ILE A 82 36.73 20.17 -0.61
CA ILE A 82 35.27 20.38 -0.51
C ILE A 82 34.56 19.02 -0.53
N ARG A 83 34.92 18.14 -1.45
CA ARG A 83 34.32 16.80 -1.60
C ARG A 83 34.39 15.97 -0.31
N VAL A 84 35.57 15.87 0.29
CA VAL A 84 35.78 15.13 1.54
C VAL A 84 34.97 15.74 2.68
N SER A 85 34.91 17.07 2.74
CA SER A 85 34.13 17.80 3.75
C SER A 85 32.62 17.64 3.57
N VAL A 86 32.12 17.62 2.32
CA VAL A 86 30.71 17.35 2.01
C VAL A 86 30.37 15.91 2.38
N SER A 87 31.22 14.94 2.00
CA SER A 87 31.03 13.53 2.33
C SER A 87 30.94 13.30 3.84
N SER A 88 31.83 13.91 4.63
CA SER A 88 31.77 13.82 6.09
C SER A 88 30.53 14.51 6.67
N SER A 89 30.14 15.67 6.15
CA SER A 89 28.94 16.40 6.61
C SER A 89 27.64 15.65 6.30
N VAL A 90 27.54 15.03 5.12
CA VAL A 90 26.39 14.17 4.75
C VAL A 90 26.33 12.94 5.65
N LYS A 91 27.47 12.29 5.93
CA LYS A 91 27.56 11.19 6.91
C LYS A 91 27.16 11.60 8.32
N LEU A 92 27.45 12.83 8.75
CA LEU A 92 26.97 13.32 10.05
C LEU A 92 25.45 13.51 10.08
N ASN A 93 24.84 13.94 8.98
CA ASN A 93 23.39 14.02 8.88
C ASN A 93 22.70 12.65 8.78
N ASP A 94 23.42 11.58 8.42
CA ASP A 94 22.97 10.18 8.51
C ASP A 94 22.54 9.81 9.95
N SER A 95 23.23 10.35 10.96
CA SER A 95 22.90 10.11 12.37
C SER A 95 21.54 10.66 12.80
N LYS A 96 20.97 11.61 12.04
CA LYS A 96 19.67 12.25 12.30
C LYS A 96 18.50 11.54 11.62
N VAL A 97 18.77 10.44 10.91
CA VAL A 97 17.78 9.68 10.15
C VAL A 97 17.50 8.35 10.86
N SER A 98 16.23 7.90 10.84
CA SER A 98 15.80 6.61 11.39
C SER A 98 16.55 5.43 10.74
N GLU A 99 16.69 4.30 11.43
CA GLU A 99 17.45 3.13 10.94
C GLU A 99 17.04 2.65 9.55
N GLY A 100 15.74 2.67 9.22
CA GLY A 100 15.27 2.31 7.87
C GLY A 100 15.68 3.30 6.77
N GLY A 101 15.90 4.57 7.11
CA GLY A 101 16.44 5.58 6.19
C GLY A 101 17.95 5.46 6.00
N LYS A 102 18.70 4.92 6.98
CA LYS A 102 20.16 4.72 6.91
C LYS A 102 20.58 3.74 5.81
N GLN A 103 19.75 2.74 5.49
CA GLN A 103 20.06 1.74 4.47
C GLN A 103 20.01 2.31 3.04
N VAL A 104 19.09 3.25 2.77
CA VAL A 104 19.00 3.98 1.49
C VAL A 104 20.12 5.03 1.38
N LEU A 105 20.63 5.50 2.52
CA LEU A 105 21.64 6.54 2.62
C LEU A 105 23.01 6.13 2.09
N ARG A 106 23.43 4.88 2.33
CA ARG A 106 24.79 4.41 2.01
C ARG A 106 25.09 4.28 0.52
N SER A 107 24.08 4.05 -0.33
CA SER A 107 24.27 3.85 -1.78
C SER A 107 24.39 5.14 -2.59
N SER A 108 24.06 6.30 -2.02
CA SER A 108 23.97 7.57 -2.77
C SER A 108 25.13 8.56 -2.51
N ILE A 109 26.07 8.22 -1.61
CA ILE A 109 27.16 9.13 -1.16
C ILE A 109 28.30 9.21 -2.19
N GLU A 110 28.52 8.18 -3.00
CA GLU A 110 29.62 8.16 -3.99
C GLU A 110 29.30 8.98 -5.25
N SER A 111 28.05 8.99 -5.73
CA SER A 111 27.71 9.60 -7.03
C SER A 111 27.49 11.12 -6.98
N VAL A 112 27.17 11.70 -5.82
CA VAL A 112 26.92 13.15 -5.74
C VAL A 112 28.21 13.96 -5.57
N ALA A 113 29.22 13.35 -4.96
CA ALA A 113 30.49 13.99 -4.67
C ALA A 113 31.33 14.27 -5.96
N GLU A 114 31.04 13.59 -7.07
CA GLU A 114 31.79 13.74 -8.34
C GLU A 114 31.38 14.93 -9.20
N ALA A 115 30.14 15.44 -9.08
CA ALA A 115 29.55 16.27 -10.13
C ALA A 115 29.62 17.80 -9.93
N THR A 116 29.92 18.30 -8.73
CA THR A 116 29.58 19.70 -8.37
C THR A 116 30.76 20.64 -8.09
N THR A 117 31.92 20.12 -7.72
CA THR A 117 33.06 20.94 -7.24
C THR A 117 33.83 21.69 -8.33
N SER A 118 33.60 21.36 -9.61
CA SER A 118 34.27 22.05 -10.73
C SER A 118 33.61 23.38 -11.14
N VAL A 119 32.38 23.66 -10.69
CA VAL A 119 31.54 24.77 -11.23
C VAL A 119 31.46 26.00 -10.29
N THR A 120 31.74 25.85 -9.00
CA THR A 120 31.49 26.88 -7.95
C THR A 120 32.68 27.79 -7.66
N LEU A 121 33.88 27.45 -8.09
CA LEU A 121 35.11 28.17 -7.77
C LEU A 121 35.39 29.31 -8.79
N GLN A 122 34.42 30.19 -9.01
CA GLN A 122 34.47 31.22 -10.08
C GLN A 122 35.45 32.38 -9.81
N ASN A 123 36.04 32.46 -8.61
CA ASN A 123 36.94 33.57 -8.21
C ASN A 123 38.33 33.09 -7.75
N VAL A 124 38.76 31.90 -8.17
CA VAL A 124 40.05 31.36 -7.73
C VAL A 124 41.20 31.98 -8.51
N ARG A 125 42.00 32.80 -7.81
CA ARG A 125 43.19 33.43 -8.35
C ARG A 125 44.41 32.54 -8.08
N ALA A 126 45.35 32.56 -9.02
CA ALA A 126 46.69 32.04 -8.75
C ALA A 126 47.42 33.14 -8.00
N ASP A 127 47.66 32.91 -6.71
CA ASP A 127 48.19 33.96 -5.83
C ASP A 127 49.71 33.91 -5.78
N GLN A 128 50.30 32.71 -5.98
CA GLN A 128 51.73 32.49 -5.97
C GLN A 128 52.11 31.41 -6.99
N GLN A 129 53.25 31.59 -7.65
CA GLN A 129 53.86 30.62 -8.55
C GLN A 129 55.34 30.50 -8.23
N TRP A 130 55.93 29.32 -8.44
CA TRP A 130 57.35 29.09 -8.24
C TRP A 130 57.86 28.02 -9.20
N VAL A 131 59.01 28.27 -9.80
CA VAL A 131 59.69 27.35 -10.74
C VAL A 131 60.94 26.76 -10.11
N ASP A 132 60.93 25.44 -9.92
CA ASP A 132 62.10 24.64 -9.58
C ASP A 132 62.84 24.21 -10.87
N ALA A 133 63.83 25.01 -11.28
CA ALA A 133 64.64 24.69 -12.46
C ALA A 133 65.56 23.47 -12.26
N ARG A 134 65.85 23.08 -11.01
CA ARG A 134 66.69 21.89 -10.72
C ARG A 134 65.91 20.60 -10.94
N ARG A 135 64.60 20.63 -10.66
CA ARG A 135 63.68 19.49 -10.84
C ARG A 135 62.78 19.60 -12.05
N CYS A 136 62.90 20.66 -12.85
CA CYS A 136 61.99 20.98 -13.95
C CYS A 136 60.51 20.94 -13.49
N GLN A 137 60.17 21.61 -12.40
CA GLN A 137 58.81 21.61 -11.86
C GLN A 137 58.26 23.02 -11.69
N ALA A 138 57.04 23.22 -12.17
CA ALA A 138 56.25 24.42 -11.92
C ALA A 138 55.27 24.14 -10.78
N TRP A 139 55.24 25.05 -9.80
CA TRP A 139 54.34 25.00 -8.66
C TRP A 139 53.40 26.20 -8.73
N VAL A 140 52.12 25.97 -8.49
CA VAL A 140 51.11 27.03 -8.40
C VAL A 140 50.31 26.85 -7.13
N ARG A 141 50.18 27.94 -6.37
CA ARG A 141 49.24 28.05 -5.26
C ARG A 141 48.03 28.85 -5.72
N VAL A 142 46.86 28.29 -5.44
CA VAL A 142 45.60 28.99 -5.58
C VAL A 142 44.97 29.19 -4.21
N SER A 143 44.38 30.35 -3.96
CA SER A 143 43.60 30.59 -2.76
C SER A 143 42.22 31.15 -3.09
N VAL A 144 41.29 30.88 -2.18
CA VAL A 144 39.92 31.35 -2.21
C VAL A 144 39.57 31.91 -0.84
N SER A 145 38.67 32.89 -0.78
CA SER A 145 38.19 33.38 0.52
C SER A 145 37.50 32.24 1.28
N ARG A 146 37.68 32.21 2.61
CA ARG A 146 37.02 31.19 3.45
C ARG A 146 35.49 31.24 3.30
N ALA A 147 34.94 32.44 3.15
CA ALA A 147 33.51 32.66 2.92
C ALA A 147 33.02 32.02 1.61
N ASP A 148 33.76 32.17 0.51
CA ASP A 148 33.41 31.53 -0.77
C ASP A 148 33.53 30.01 -0.69
N PHE A 149 34.57 29.50 -0.04
CA PHE A 149 34.75 28.07 0.20
C PHE A 149 33.60 27.47 1.01
N ASP A 150 33.22 28.12 2.12
CA ASP A 150 32.13 27.65 2.97
C ASP A 150 30.75 27.76 2.27
N ARG A 151 30.53 28.78 1.43
CA ARG A 151 29.34 28.88 0.56
C ARG A 151 29.27 27.74 -0.45
N ALA A 152 30.36 27.48 -1.17
CA ALA A 152 30.43 26.37 -2.12
C ALA A 152 30.19 25.02 -1.41
N ARG A 153 30.83 24.80 -0.24
CA ARG A 153 30.59 23.62 0.59
C ARG A 153 29.12 23.48 0.98
N LYS A 154 28.50 24.54 1.49
CA LYS A 154 27.10 24.51 1.95
C LYS A 154 26.14 24.19 0.82
N ARG A 155 26.32 24.83 -0.36
CA ARG A 155 25.53 24.54 -1.56
C ARG A 155 25.64 23.06 -1.97
N ASP A 156 26.85 22.52 -2.01
CA ASP A 156 27.08 21.12 -2.42
C ASP A 156 26.47 20.12 -1.42
N VAL A 157 26.54 20.40 -0.12
CA VAL A 157 25.83 19.61 0.91
C VAL A 157 24.33 19.62 0.64
N LEU A 158 23.73 20.79 0.43
CA LEU A 158 22.29 20.92 0.19
C LEU A 158 21.85 20.25 -1.11
N LEU A 159 22.64 20.34 -2.19
CA LEU A 159 22.39 19.60 -3.44
C LEU A 159 22.37 18.09 -3.21
N ALA A 160 23.33 17.57 -2.44
CA ALA A 160 23.40 16.16 -2.10
C ALA A 160 22.22 15.68 -1.27
N LEU A 161 21.88 16.43 -0.22
CA LEU A 161 20.70 16.13 0.60
C LEU A 161 19.40 16.19 -0.22
N GLY A 162 19.28 17.13 -1.16
CA GLY A 162 18.12 17.24 -2.04
C GLY A 162 17.92 16.02 -2.94
N LYS A 163 19.00 15.53 -3.56
CA LYS A 163 18.99 14.27 -4.35
C LYS A 163 18.60 13.08 -3.48
N GLN A 164 19.14 13.01 -2.26
CA GLN A 164 18.86 11.95 -1.31
C GLN A 164 17.40 11.93 -0.85
N VAL A 165 16.82 13.10 -0.56
CA VAL A 165 15.37 13.22 -0.29
C VAL A 165 14.57 12.68 -1.48
N GLY A 166 14.98 13.01 -2.72
CA GLY A 166 14.35 12.47 -3.93
C GLY A 166 14.35 10.94 -4.00
N ALA A 167 15.47 10.30 -3.65
CA ALA A 167 15.61 8.84 -3.61
C ALA A 167 14.79 8.19 -2.48
N MET A 168 14.74 8.82 -1.30
CA MET A 168 13.90 8.37 -0.17
C MET A 168 12.41 8.43 -0.53
N LEU A 169 11.97 9.50 -1.21
CA LEU A 169 10.59 9.61 -1.70
C LEU A 169 10.28 8.56 -2.77
N ALA A 170 11.22 8.28 -3.68
CA ALA A 170 11.05 7.19 -4.65
C ALA A 170 10.90 5.82 -3.96
N THR A 171 11.67 5.55 -2.91
CA THR A 171 11.53 4.32 -2.11
C THR A 171 10.19 4.26 -1.38
N ALA A 172 9.70 5.39 -0.87
CA ALA A 172 8.40 5.46 -0.21
C ALA A 172 7.22 5.30 -1.18
N GLU A 173 7.39 5.65 -2.45
CA GLU A 173 6.40 5.48 -3.52
C GLU A 173 6.39 4.06 -4.11
N ASP A 174 7.50 3.33 -4.01
CA ASP A 174 7.66 2.00 -4.58
C ASP A 174 6.75 0.98 -3.87
N ALA A 175 5.68 0.57 -4.56
CA ALA A 175 4.71 -0.40 -4.06
C ALA A 175 5.28 -1.81 -3.86
N SER A 176 6.46 -2.11 -4.44
CA SER A 176 7.14 -3.40 -4.21
C SER A 176 7.84 -3.48 -2.85
N LYS A 177 8.00 -2.35 -2.14
CA LYS A 177 8.64 -2.31 -0.82
C LYS A 177 7.61 -2.54 0.30
N PRO A 178 8.00 -3.23 1.40
CA PRO A 178 7.14 -3.37 2.57
C PRO A 178 6.71 -2.01 3.16
N LEU A 179 5.47 -1.91 3.65
CA LEU A 179 4.91 -0.68 4.20
C LEU A 179 5.79 -0.02 5.29
N PRO A 180 6.37 -0.77 6.26
CA PRO A 180 7.23 -0.16 7.28
C PRO A 180 8.48 0.52 6.69
N GLN A 181 9.05 -0.04 5.62
CA GLN A 181 10.21 0.55 4.94
C GLN A 181 9.83 1.84 4.22
N ARG A 182 8.64 1.87 3.60
CA ARG A 182 8.10 3.05 2.91
C ARG A 182 7.79 4.18 3.89
N GLU A 183 7.15 3.87 5.02
CA GLU A 183 6.91 4.82 6.12
C GLU A 183 8.23 5.40 6.65
N SER A 184 9.23 4.56 6.92
CA SER A 184 10.54 5.00 7.41
C SER A 184 11.25 5.91 6.39
N SER A 185 11.16 5.59 5.10
CA SER A 185 11.74 6.41 4.02
C SER A 185 11.06 7.77 3.89
N ALA A 186 9.72 7.83 4.01
CA ALA A 186 8.98 9.09 4.01
C ALA A 186 9.31 9.94 5.25
N ALA A 187 9.44 9.34 6.42
CA ALA A 187 9.83 10.02 7.65
C ALA A 187 11.27 10.57 7.58
N ALA A 188 12.19 9.81 6.99
CA ALA A 188 13.56 10.25 6.71
C ALA A 188 13.59 11.47 5.78
N ALA A 189 12.84 11.43 4.68
CA ALA A 189 12.69 12.55 3.76
C ALA A 189 12.12 13.80 4.46
N ALA A 190 11.11 13.62 5.31
CA ALA A 190 10.51 14.70 6.10
C ALA A 190 11.50 15.35 7.06
N SER A 191 12.31 14.54 7.76
CA SER A 191 13.35 15.02 8.67
C SER A 191 14.39 15.90 7.95
N LEU A 192 14.88 15.44 6.79
CA LEU A 192 15.86 16.19 6.01
C LEU A 192 15.27 17.49 5.43
N LEU A 193 14.03 17.46 4.94
CA LEU A 193 13.32 18.66 4.46
C LEU A 193 12.97 19.66 5.56
N GLY A 194 12.79 19.20 6.79
CA GLY A 194 12.47 20.05 7.95
C GLY A 194 13.69 20.67 8.62
N THR A 195 14.85 20.01 8.54
CA THR A 195 16.07 20.44 9.25
C THR A 195 17.05 21.25 8.39
N ASN A 196 16.88 21.27 7.07
CA ASN A 196 17.80 21.95 6.16
C ASN A 196 17.08 23.05 5.37
N ASP A 197 17.74 24.19 5.21
CA ASP A 197 17.25 25.30 4.41
C ASP A 197 17.72 25.16 2.95
N PHE A 198 16.84 24.62 2.11
CA PHE A 198 17.10 24.47 0.68
C PHE A 198 16.84 25.74 -0.13
N SER A 199 16.41 26.85 0.49
CA SER A 199 16.16 28.11 -0.25
C SER A 199 17.42 28.70 -0.90
N GLU A 200 18.59 28.33 -0.40
CA GLU A 200 19.90 28.74 -0.91
C GLU A 200 20.33 27.98 -2.18
N VAL A 201 19.58 26.95 -2.60
CA VAL A 201 19.93 26.08 -3.74
C VAL A 201 18.72 25.94 -4.68
N PRO A 202 18.58 26.83 -5.68
CA PRO A 202 17.42 26.85 -6.56
C PRO A 202 17.26 25.59 -7.41
N GLU A 203 18.33 24.82 -7.62
CA GLU A 203 18.30 23.54 -8.34
C GLU A 203 17.54 22.45 -7.56
N VAL A 204 17.44 22.58 -6.24
CA VAL A 204 16.60 21.72 -5.40
C VAL A 204 15.25 22.41 -5.22
N SER A 205 14.25 21.97 -5.97
CA SER A 205 12.87 22.47 -5.77
C SER A 205 12.28 21.91 -4.47
N ALA A 206 12.62 22.56 -3.34
CA ALA A 206 12.16 22.18 -2.01
C ALA A 206 10.63 22.20 -1.91
N ALA A 207 9.97 23.13 -2.60
CA ALA A 207 8.52 23.19 -2.71
C ALA A 207 7.95 21.93 -3.38
N ALA A 208 8.52 21.49 -4.51
CA ALA A 208 8.10 20.27 -5.19
C ALA A 208 8.32 19.02 -4.33
N LEU A 209 9.47 18.93 -3.64
CA LEU A 209 9.76 17.82 -2.72
C LEU A 209 8.78 17.77 -1.55
N LYS A 210 8.40 18.93 -0.97
CA LYS A 210 7.38 19.00 0.11
C LYS A 210 5.99 18.59 -0.39
N VAL A 211 5.59 19.03 -1.58
CA VAL A 211 4.31 18.61 -2.19
C VAL A 211 4.29 17.10 -2.42
N ARG A 212 5.36 16.55 -2.98
CA ARG A 212 5.51 15.11 -3.21
C ARG A 212 5.46 14.32 -1.91
N LEU A 213 6.20 14.74 -0.88
CA LEU A 213 6.15 14.15 0.46
C LEU A 213 4.72 14.15 1.02
N GLY A 214 3.99 15.26 0.92
CA GLY A 214 2.60 15.33 1.39
C GLY A 214 1.67 14.35 0.68
N GLY A 215 1.88 14.12 -0.63
CA GLY A 215 1.16 13.09 -1.40
C GLY A 215 1.47 11.68 -0.91
N VAL A 216 2.76 11.36 -0.74
CA VAL A 216 3.23 10.06 -0.23
C VAL A 216 2.70 9.79 1.17
N THR A 217 2.78 10.74 2.10
CA THR A 217 2.29 10.56 3.47
C THR A 217 0.79 10.26 3.51
N LYS A 218 -0.02 10.96 2.70
CA LYS A 218 -1.48 10.68 2.60
C LYS A 218 -1.75 9.28 2.05
N MET A 219 -1.00 8.87 1.03
CA MET A 219 -1.10 7.52 0.46
C MET A 219 -0.77 6.45 1.50
N LEU A 220 0.36 6.58 2.20
CA LEU A 220 0.78 5.62 3.22
C LEU A 220 -0.20 5.55 4.40
N GLN A 221 -0.75 6.69 4.83
CA GLN A 221 -1.76 6.74 5.87
C GLN A 221 -3.04 5.99 5.46
N LYS A 222 -3.49 6.15 4.21
CA LYS A 222 -4.62 5.40 3.67
C LYS A 222 -4.33 3.89 3.66
N MET A 223 -3.14 3.49 3.18
CA MET A 223 -2.75 2.07 3.16
C MET A 223 -2.74 1.46 4.57
N LYS A 224 -2.25 2.19 5.57
CA LYS A 224 -2.27 1.75 6.97
C LYS A 224 -3.67 1.58 7.54
N GLN A 225 -4.58 2.50 7.19
CA GLN A 225 -5.99 2.39 7.57
C GLN A 225 -6.65 1.17 6.90
N ASP A 226 -6.36 0.95 5.63
CA ASP A 226 -6.84 -0.20 4.88
C ASP A 226 -6.29 -1.52 5.48
N GLU A 227 -5.00 -1.59 5.79
CA GLU A 227 -4.38 -2.75 6.46
C GLU A 227 -5.02 -3.02 7.83
N THR A 228 -5.21 -2.00 8.66
CA THR A 228 -5.87 -2.12 9.97
C THR A 228 -7.31 -2.64 9.82
N ARG A 229 -8.04 -2.13 8.83
CA ARG A 229 -9.38 -2.61 8.49
C ARG A 229 -9.36 -4.07 8.06
N LEU A 230 -8.42 -4.48 7.23
CA LEU A 230 -8.30 -5.87 6.77
C LEU A 230 -7.94 -6.81 7.93
N LEU A 231 -7.02 -6.42 8.81
CA LEU A 231 -6.71 -7.18 10.03
C LEU A 231 -7.92 -7.32 10.95
N THR A 232 -8.72 -6.26 11.09
CA THR A 232 -9.97 -6.29 11.87
C THR A 232 -10.98 -7.27 11.27
N LEU A 233 -11.10 -7.29 9.92
CA LEU A 233 -11.95 -8.26 9.23
C LEU A 233 -11.42 -9.69 9.40
N ALA A 234 -10.11 -9.91 9.30
CA ALA A 234 -9.49 -11.21 9.51
C ALA A 234 -9.74 -11.74 10.93
N GLN A 235 -9.57 -10.89 11.94
CA GLN A 235 -9.85 -11.24 13.33
C GLN A 235 -11.33 -11.57 13.54
N ALA A 236 -12.25 -10.75 13.02
CA ALA A 236 -13.69 -11.01 13.08
C ALA A 236 -14.06 -12.33 12.39
N HIS A 237 -13.39 -12.68 11.29
CA HIS A 237 -13.54 -13.99 10.65
C HIS A 237 -13.08 -15.13 11.56
N VAL A 238 -11.88 -15.03 12.15
CA VAL A 238 -11.30 -16.07 13.02
C VAL A 238 -12.21 -16.33 14.23
N GLU A 239 -12.67 -15.28 14.90
CA GLU A 239 -13.58 -15.38 16.05
C GLU A 239 -14.91 -16.03 15.67
N ALA A 240 -15.53 -15.58 14.58
CA ALA A 240 -16.79 -16.16 14.11
C ALA A 240 -16.63 -17.62 13.64
N TYR A 241 -15.50 -17.95 13.03
CA TYR A 241 -15.18 -19.32 12.60
C TYR A 241 -14.95 -20.26 13.78
N ALA A 242 -14.30 -19.78 14.85
CA ALA A 242 -14.16 -20.54 16.09
C ALA A 242 -15.53 -20.85 16.71
N ALA A 243 -16.42 -19.85 16.79
CA ALA A 243 -17.80 -20.02 17.26
C ALA A 243 -18.59 -21.01 16.38
N PHE A 244 -18.36 -20.99 15.07
CA PHE A 244 -18.96 -21.95 14.13
C PHE A 244 -18.51 -23.38 14.40
N LYS A 245 -17.20 -23.61 14.65
CA LYS A 245 -16.66 -24.93 14.93
C LYS A 245 -17.08 -25.48 16.30
N SER A 246 -17.31 -24.61 17.28
CA SER A 246 -17.71 -25.02 18.63
C SER A 246 -19.21 -25.21 18.83
N SER A 247 -20.05 -24.68 17.93
CA SER A 247 -21.52 -24.76 18.09
C SER A 247 -22.06 -26.13 17.71
N THR A 248 -22.84 -26.72 18.63
CA THR A 248 -23.57 -27.99 18.41
C THR A 248 -25.01 -27.77 17.97
N ASN A 249 -25.56 -26.57 18.18
CA ASN A 249 -26.89 -26.19 17.74
C ASN A 249 -26.86 -25.83 16.23
N PRO A 250 -27.63 -26.51 15.36
CA PRO A 250 -27.61 -26.26 13.92
C PRO A 250 -27.92 -24.81 13.53
N VAL A 251 -28.82 -24.15 14.27
CA VAL A 251 -29.21 -22.76 14.01
C VAL A 251 -28.04 -21.83 14.35
N GLU A 252 -27.52 -21.89 15.57
CA GLU A 252 -26.38 -21.08 16.00
C GLU A 252 -25.14 -21.32 15.14
N ARG A 253 -24.92 -22.56 14.71
CA ARG A 253 -23.83 -22.93 13.79
C ARG A 253 -24.00 -22.25 12.44
N LEU A 254 -25.19 -22.30 11.83
CA LEU A 254 -25.46 -21.59 10.57
C LEU A 254 -25.25 -20.08 10.73
N GLU A 255 -25.72 -19.50 11.83
CA GLU A 255 -25.51 -18.07 12.10
C GLU A 255 -24.02 -17.71 12.25
N ALA A 256 -23.25 -18.52 12.96
CA ALA A 256 -21.81 -18.32 13.11
C ALA A 256 -21.09 -18.46 11.77
N ALA A 257 -21.52 -19.37 10.90
CA ALA A 257 -21.01 -19.48 9.53
C ALA A 257 -21.27 -18.20 8.73
N GLY A 258 -22.49 -17.65 8.79
CA GLY A 258 -22.83 -16.38 8.12
C GLY A 258 -21.99 -15.19 8.64
N ARG A 259 -21.76 -15.13 9.96
CA ARG A 259 -20.86 -14.13 10.56
C ARG A 259 -19.40 -14.31 10.14
N ALA A 260 -18.94 -15.54 9.90
CA ALA A 260 -17.59 -15.82 9.43
C ALA A 260 -17.41 -15.56 7.92
N LEU A 261 -18.43 -15.80 7.10
CA LEU A 261 -18.39 -15.60 5.65
C LEU A 261 -18.35 -14.12 5.25
N ARG A 262 -19.06 -13.25 5.96
CA ARG A 262 -19.15 -11.81 5.64
C ARG A 262 -17.78 -11.09 5.65
N PRO A 263 -16.99 -11.13 6.74
CA PRO A 263 -15.66 -10.51 6.74
C PRO A 263 -14.74 -11.17 5.72
N LEU A 264 -14.85 -12.49 5.51
CA LEU A 264 -14.02 -13.21 4.54
C LEU A 264 -14.29 -12.76 3.09
N ARG A 265 -15.54 -12.58 2.71
CA ARG A 265 -15.89 -12.00 1.40
C ARG A 265 -15.44 -10.55 1.27
N SER A 266 -15.52 -9.78 2.36
CA SER A 266 -15.02 -8.39 2.37
C SER A 266 -13.50 -8.35 2.16
N LEU A 267 -12.76 -9.31 2.73
CA LEU A 267 -11.32 -9.47 2.48
C LEU A 267 -11.06 -9.82 1.01
N MET A 268 -11.83 -10.74 0.44
CA MET A 268 -11.68 -11.15 -0.96
C MET A 268 -12.03 -10.06 -1.99
N ALA A 269 -12.95 -9.16 -1.63
CA ALA A 269 -13.31 -8.02 -2.47
C ALA A 269 -12.31 -6.86 -2.40
N ALA A 270 -11.35 -6.89 -1.48
CA ALA A 270 -10.34 -5.85 -1.36
C ALA A 270 -9.40 -5.90 -2.58
N ALA A 271 -9.15 -4.74 -3.20
CA ALA A 271 -8.26 -4.62 -4.37
C ALA A 271 -6.81 -5.04 -4.06
N TRP A 272 -6.45 -5.04 -2.78
CA TRP A 272 -5.18 -5.50 -2.27
C TRP A 272 -5.44 -6.29 -0.98
N VAL A 273 -4.94 -7.51 -0.94
CA VAL A 273 -4.94 -8.36 0.26
C VAL A 273 -3.50 -8.45 0.73
N PRO A 274 -3.21 -8.16 2.02
CA PRO A 274 -1.90 -8.41 2.60
C PRO A 274 -1.46 -9.85 2.35
N ASP A 275 -0.16 -10.11 2.37
CA ASP A 275 0.33 -11.47 2.21
C ASP A 275 -0.23 -12.42 3.29
N GLU A 276 -0.17 -13.71 3.02
CA GLU A 276 -0.65 -14.75 3.95
C GLU A 276 0.05 -14.65 5.31
N SER A 277 1.31 -14.21 5.35
CA SER A 277 2.05 -14.05 6.61
C SER A 277 1.47 -12.94 7.50
N THR A 278 0.77 -11.97 6.92
CA THR A 278 0.16 -10.85 7.63
C THR A 278 -1.23 -11.20 8.17
N ILE A 279 -2.07 -11.87 7.37
CA ILE A 279 -3.45 -12.23 7.78
C ILE A 279 -3.56 -13.63 8.40
N GLY A 280 -2.53 -14.46 8.28
CA GLY A 280 -2.44 -15.79 8.89
C GLY A 280 -3.20 -16.91 8.15
N PHE A 281 -3.81 -16.64 6.99
CA PHE A 281 -4.47 -17.65 6.16
C PHE A 281 -4.69 -17.16 4.72
N VAL A 282 -4.84 -18.09 3.77
CA VAL A 282 -5.30 -17.78 2.40
C VAL A 282 -6.82 -17.62 2.36
N PRO A 283 -7.39 -16.44 2.03
CA PRO A 283 -8.83 -16.20 2.07
C PRO A 283 -9.64 -17.16 1.18
N GLN A 284 -9.11 -17.50 0.00
CA GLN A 284 -9.79 -18.40 -0.93
C GLN A 284 -9.93 -19.82 -0.37
N ALA A 285 -8.83 -20.41 0.10
CA ALA A 285 -8.85 -21.76 0.69
C ALA A 285 -9.74 -21.80 1.93
N ARG A 286 -9.70 -20.73 2.73
CA ARG A 286 -10.56 -20.57 3.91
C ARG A 286 -12.04 -20.48 3.54
N LEU A 287 -12.38 -19.79 2.44
CA LEU A 287 -13.75 -19.69 1.94
C LEU A 287 -14.27 -21.07 1.54
N VAL A 288 -13.50 -21.82 0.76
CA VAL A 288 -13.86 -23.17 0.32
C VAL A 288 -14.11 -24.09 1.53
N SER A 289 -13.19 -24.11 2.50
CA SER A 289 -13.34 -24.92 3.71
C SER A 289 -14.60 -24.55 4.51
N LEU A 290 -14.83 -23.25 4.74
CA LEU A 290 -15.97 -22.79 5.52
C LEU A 290 -17.30 -23.10 4.81
N LEU A 291 -17.39 -22.88 3.50
CA LEU A 291 -18.59 -23.20 2.73
C LEU A 291 -18.89 -24.71 2.80
N SER A 292 -17.87 -25.55 2.61
CA SER A 292 -18.03 -27.01 2.72
C SER A 292 -18.49 -27.43 4.12
N ASP A 293 -17.83 -26.92 5.16
CA ASP A 293 -18.14 -27.25 6.55
C ASP A 293 -19.53 -26.78 7.00
N ALA A 294 -20.02 -25.68 6.42
CA ALA A 294 -21.32 -25.08 6.71
C ALA A 294 -22.47 -25.75 5.95
N GLY A 295 -22.18 -26.77 5.12
CA GLY A 295 -23.18 -27.48 4.34
C GLY A 295 -23.55 -26.77 3.03
N TYR A 296 -22.62 -26.02 2.45
CA TYR A 296 -22.72 -25.39 1.13
C TYR A 296 -21.72 -25.97 0.12
N PRO A 297 -21.76 -27.29 -0.17
CA PRO A 297 -20.79 -27.95 -1.04
C PRO A 297 -20.80 -27.41 -2.47
N CYS A 298 -21.94 -26.94 -2.99
CA CYS A 298 -22.00 -26.38 -4.34
C CYS A 298 -21.34 -25.01 -4.42
N LEU A 299 -21.54 -24.15 -3.41
CA LEU A 299 -20.80 -22.88 -3.32
C LEU A 299 -19.30 -23.11 -3.08
N ALA A 300 -18.93 -24.11 -2.28
CA ALA A 300 -17.53 -24.48 -2.06
C ALA A 300 -16.83 -24.88 -3.37
N LYS A 301 -17.49 -25.71 -4.20
CA LYS A 301 -17.00 -26.11 -5.53
C LYS A 301 -16.89 -24.93 -6.50
N GLN A 302 -17.88 -24.04 -6.52
CA GLN A 302 -17.80 -22.80 -7.32
C GLN A 302 -16.61 -21.95 -6.89
N ALA A 303 -16.36 -21.83 -5.58
CA ALA A 303 -15.22 -21.10 -5.06
C ALA A 303 -13.88 -21.80 -5.36
N SER A 304 -13.81 -23.13 -5.40
CA SER A 304 -12.57 -23.86 -5.74
C SER A 304 -12.26 -23.90 -7.24
N ASN A 305 -13.11 -23.29 -8.09
CA ASN A 305 -13.04 -23.42 -9.56
C ASN A 305 -13.05 -24.87 -10.05
N GLU A 306 -13.63 -25.79 -9.27
CA GLU A 306 -13.79 -27.17 -9.70
C GLU A 306 -14.78 -27.27 -10.85
N LYS A 307 -14.42 -28.03 -11.89
CA LYS A 307 -15.25 -28.24 -13.10
C LYS A 307 -16.51 -29.08 -12.84
N LEU A 308 -16.80 -29.46 -11.60
CA LEU A 308 -17.98 -30.24 -11.23
C LEU A 308 -19.20 -29.31 -11.16
N ALA A 309 -20.09 -29.45 -12.14
CA ALA A 309 -21.32 -28.68 -12.20
C ALA A 309 -22.31 -29.15 -11.12
N CYS A 310 -22.62 -28.27 -10.17
CA CYS A 310 -23.86 -28.40 -9.41
C CYS A 310 -25.05 -27.95 -10.26
N ALA A 311 -26.24 -28.51 -9.98
CA ALA A 311 -27.44 -28.02 -10.63
C ALA A 311 -27.69 -26.54 -10.25
N PRO A 312 -28.14 -25.68 -11.18
CA PRO A 312 -28.43 -24.27 -10.87
C PRO A 312 -29.40 -24.08 -9.71
N ALA A 313 -30.35 -25.00 -9.53
CA ALA A 313 -31.30 -24.98 -8.42
C ALA A 313 -30.62 -25.18 -7.05
N ASP A 314 -29.66 -26.11 -6.96
CA ASP A 314 -28.91 -26.39 -5.72
C ASP A 314 -28.05 -25.18 -5.34
N VAL A 315 -27.38 -24.57 -6.33
CA VAL A 315 -26.60 -23.35 -6.14
C VAL A 315 -27.48 -22.21 -5.64
N ALA A 316 -28.65 -21.98 -6.27
CA ALA A 316 -29.58 -20.94 -5.85
C ALA A 316 -30.08 -21.16 -4.41
N GLN A 317 -30.40 -22.41 -4.06
CA GLN A 317 -30.83 -22.77 -2.70
C GLN A 317 -29.72 -22.54 -1.67
N GLU A 318 -28.48 -22.93 -1.95
CA GLU A 318 -27.35 -22.68 -1.05
C GLU A 318 -27.05 -21.19 -0.92
N ARG A 319 -27.11 -20.40 -2.02
CA ARG A 319 -26.96 -18.94 -1.96
C ARG A 319 -28.02 -18.29 -1.07
N GLN A 320 -29.25 -18.76 -1.16
CA GLN A 320 -30.34 -18.24 -0.34
C GLN A 320 -30.09 -18.54 1.15
N LYS A 321 -29.73 -19.78 1.50
CA LYS A 321 -29.38 -20.15 2.88
C LYS A 321 -28.20 -19.32 3.39
N GLU A 322 -27.14 -19.22 2.59
CA GLU A 322 -25.94 -18.48 2.96
C GLU A 322 -26.22 -16.98 3.16
N TYR A 323 -27.05 -16.37 2.30
CA TYR A 323 -27.45 -14.98 2.45
C TYR A 323 -28.19 -14.74 3.76
N PHE A 324 -29.17 -15.59 4.11
CA PHE A 324 -30.02 -15.40 5.29
C PHE A 324 -29.39 -15.85 6.60
N ALA A 325 -28.37 -16.72 6.56
CA ALA A 325 -27.70 -17.24 7.74
C ALA A 325 -27.22 -16.13 8.69
N GLY A 326 -27.84 -16.04 9.87
CA GLY A 326 -27.53 -15.04 10.91
C GLY A 326 -27.91 -13.60 10.57
N ARG A 327 -28.64 -13.35 9.48
CA ARG A 327 -29.15 -12.02 9.16
C ARG A 327 -30.41 -11.71 9.94
N GLN A 328 -30.54 -10.45 10.36
CA GLN A 328 -31.80 -9.92 10.88
C GLN A 328 -32.73 -9.60 9.71
N VAL A 329 -33.95 -10.11 9.78
CA VAL A 329 -35.00 -9.88 8.81
C VAL A 329 -36.21 -9.27 9.52
N VAL A 330 -36.60 -8.06 9.13
CA VAL A 330 -37.78 -7.39 9.67
C VAL A 330 -38.96 -7.66 8.75
N LEU A 331 -40.03 -8.22 9.30
CA LEU A 331 -41.24 -8.62 8.60
C LEU A 331 -42.39 -7.66 8.91
N SER A 332 -43.06 -7.18 7.87
CA SER A 332 -44.28 -6.39 7.99
C SER A 332 -45.39 -6.98 7.13
N CYS A 333 -46.37 -7.62 7.77
CA CYS A 333 -47.47 -8.29 7.07
C CYS A 333 -48.80 -7.63 7.40
N GLY A 334 -49.47 -7.11 6.37
CA GLY A 334 -50.76 -6.46 6.49
C GLY A 334 -51.77 -7.01 5.51
N MET A 335 -53.04 -6.80 5.80
CA MET A 335 -54.11 -7.06 4.87
C MET A 335 -55.15 -5.95 4.91
N ARG A 336 -55.86 -5.77 3.81
CA ARG A 336 -57.01 -4.89 3.71
C ARG A 336 -58.18 -5.70 3.18
N LEU A 337 -59.15 -5.99 4.05
CA LEU A 337 -60.36 -6.72 3.68
C LEU A 337 -61.52 -5.73 3.57
N ALA A 338 -62.10 -5.60 2.38
CA ALA A 338 -63.17 -4.64 2.08
C ALA A 338 -62.85 -3.21 2.56
N GLY A 339 -61.61 -2.75 2.28
CA GLY A 339 -61.14 -1.41 2.66
C GLY A 339 -60.63 -1.29 4.10
N LYS A 340 -60.84 -2.28 4.97
CA LYS A 340 -60.43 -2.22 6.38
C LYS A 340 -59.04 -2.84 6.58
N PRO A 341 -58.03 -2.06 7.02
CA PRO A 341 -56.69 -2.59 7.29
C PRO A 341 -56.68 -3.46 8.56
N ALA A 342 -55.94 -4.56 8.53
CA ALA A 342 -55.71 -5.46 9.65
C ALA A 342 -54.30 -6.08 9.57
N PRO A 343 -53.67 -6.46 10.70
CA PRO A 343 -52.42 -7.20 10.68
C PRO A 343 -52.65 -8.59 10.08
N TRP A 344 -51.70 -9.07 9.27
CA TRP A 344 -51.78 -10.40 8.66
C TRP A 344 -50.85 -11.39 9.36
N VAL A 345 -51.19 -11.71 10.62
CA VAL A 345 -50.34 -12.48 11.54
C VAL A 345 -49.90 -13.83 10.95
N LYS A 346 -50.81 -14.56 10.29
CA LYS A 346 -50.50 -15.86 9.68
C LYS A 346 -49.43 -15.74 8.60
N ALA A 347 -49.48 -14.71 7.76
CA ALA A 347 -48.48 -14.50 6.71
C ALA A 347 -47.09 -14.23 7.29
N CYS A 348 -47.01 -13.42 8.35
CA CYS A 348 -45.76 -13.18 9.06
C CYS A 348 -45.23 -14.43 9.76
N ALA A 349 -46.09 -15.23 10.38
CA ALA A 349 -45.68 -16.50 10.98
C ALA A 349 -45.14 -17.49 9.94
N SER A 350 -45.85 -17.68 8.82
CA SER A 350 -45.42 -18.58 7.74
C SER A 350 -44.13 -18.14 7.05
N LEU A 351 -43.97 -16.83 6.84
CA LEU A 351 -42.75 -16.27 6.28
C LEU A 351 -41.59 -16.36 7.28
N SER A 352 -41.84 -16.05 8.55
CA SER A 352 -40.86 -16.18 9.64
C SER A 352 -40.33 -17.61 9.73
N GLU A 353 -41.22 -18.61 9.75
CA GLU A 353 -40.84 -20.02 9.77
C GLU A 353 -39.98 -20.42 8.55
N SER A 354 -40.36 -19.94 7.36
CA SER A 354 -39.65 -20.25 6.12
C SER A 354 -38.24 -19.64 6.10
N LEU A 355 -38.09 -18.41 6.60
CA LEU A 355 -36.81 -17.72 6.69
C LEU A 355 -35.94 -18.25 7.84
N ALA A 356 -36.55 -18.68 8.95
CA ALA A 356 -35.84 -19.34 10.04
C ALA A 356 -35.19 -20.66 9.59
N LYS A 357 -35.83 -21.41 8.68
CA LYS A 357 -35.23 -22.60 8.02
C LYS A 357 -34.01 -22.26 7.16
N LEU A 358 -33.89 -21.01 6.73
CA LEU A 358 -32.73 -20.46 6.02
C LEU A 358 -31.69 -19.83 6.98
N GLY A 359 -31.91 -19.91 8.30
CA GLY A 359 -31.02 -19.37 9.32
C GLY A 359 -31.22 -17.87 9.62
N ALA A 360 -32.31 -17.26 9.17
CA ALA A 360 -32.62 -15.86 9.44
C ALA A 360 -33.15 -15.65 10.88
N ARG A 361 -32.80 -14.50 11.48
CA ARG A 361 -33.43 -13.99 12.70
C ARG A 361 -34.55 -13.04 12.33
N THR A 362 -35.79 -13.48 12.50
CA THR A 362 -36.95 -12.71 12.07
C THR A 362 -37.53 -11.90 13.22
N GLU A 363 -37.71 -10.61 12.99
CA GLU A 363 -38.44 -9.70 13.88
C GLU A 363 -39.71 -9.25 13.17
N ILE A 364 -40.84 -9.22 13.88
CA ILE A 364 -42.13 -8.81 13.31
C ILE A 364 -42.38 -7.38 13.79
N ASP A 365 -42.31 -6.42 12.87
CA ASP A 365 -42.49 -4.99 13.18
C ASP A 365 -43.65 -4.37 12.38
N VAL A 366 -44.34 -3.41 13.01
CA VAL A 366 -45.60 -2.84 12.52
C VAL A 366 -45.43 -1.50 11.79
N PRO A 367 -44.35 -0.69 11.98
CA PRO A 367 -44.03 0.41 11.07
C PRO A 367 -42.88 0.05 10.11
N VAL A 368 -43.00 0.46 8.85
CA VAL A 368 -41.89 0.47 7.90
C VAL A 368 -40.83 1.45 8.46
N PRO A 369 -39.59 1.03 8.76
CA PRO A 369 -38.56 1.96 9.18
C PRO A 369 -38.26 2.94 8.03
N LYS A 370 -38.22 4.24 8.34
CA LYS A 370 -37.93 5.29 7.34
C LYS A 370 -36.55 5.15 6.71
N GLN A 371 -35.63 4.44 7.38
CA GLN A 371 -34.28 4.18 6.92
C GLN A 371 -33.90 2.74 7.25
N LEU A 372 -33.40 2.00 6.27
CA LEU A 372 -32.92 0.63 6.46
C LEU A 372 -31.56 0.65 7.13
N LEU A 373 -31.42 -0.09 8.23
CA LEU A 373 -30.12 -0.29 8.86
C LEU A 373 -29.23 -1.17 7.95
N PRO A 374 -27.92 -0.87 7.83
CA PRO A 374 -27.01 -1.72 7.08
C PRO A 374 -27.04 -3.16 7.60
N GLY A 375 -27.22 -4.13 6.69
CA GLY A 375 -27.25 -5.55 7.03
C GLY A 375 -28.59 -6.10 7.53
N VAL A 376 -29.64 -5.27 7.57
CA VAL A 376 -31.02 -5.71 7.84
C VAL A 376 -31.76 -5.89 6.51
N THR A 377 -32.43 -7.02 6.35
CA THR A 377 -33.34 -7.26 5.22
C THR A 377 -34.77 -6.93 5.67
N TYR A 378 -35.47 -6.10 4.91
CA TYR A 378 -36.86 -5.74 5.20
C TYR A 378 -37.78 -6.40 4.19
N ILE A 379 -38.80 -7.11 4.69
CA ILE A 379 -39.79 -7.79 3.87
C ILE A 379 -41.18 -7.32 4.25
N ARG A 380 -41.91 -6.78 3.28
CA ARG A 380 -43.30 -6.38 3.42
C ARG A 380 -44.18 -7.26 2.55
N LEU A 381 -45.27 -7.76 3.12
CA LEU A 381 -46.26 -8.59 2.44
C LEU A 381 -47.67 -8.06 2.73
N MET A 382 -48.38 -7.67 1.68
CA MET A 382 -49.70 -7.05 1.78
C MET A 382 -50.72 -7.79 0.92
N ALA A 383 -51.92 -8.03 1.46
CA ALA A 383 -53.08 -8.42 0.67
C ALA A 383 -54.13 -7.31 0.66
N ASP A 384 -54.78 -7.07 -0.47
CA ASP A 384 -55.92 -6.15 -0.59
C ASP A 384 -57.03 -6.82 -1.38
N GLY A 385 -58.21 -6.98 -0.80
CA GLY A 385 -59.30 -7.70 -1.44
C GLY A 385 -60.51 -7.92 -0.56
N ARG A 386 -61.25 -8.99 -0.87
CA ARG A 386 -62.47 -9.39 -0.14
C ARG A 386 -62.54 -10.90 -0.02
N THR A 387 -63.28 -11.36 0.99
CA THR A 387 -63.68 -12.76 1.11
C THR A 387 -65.13 -12.91 0.67
N ASN A 388 -65.36 -13.84 -0.26
CA ASN A 388 -66.69 -14.22 -0.71
C ASN A 388 -67.11 -15.52 -0.03
N SER A 389 -68.40 -15.70 0.23
CA SER A 389 -68.98 -16.95 0.74
C SER A 389 -69.98 -17.53 -0.26
N ARG A 390 -70.06 -18.86 -0.33
CA ARG A 390 -71.05 -19.61 -1.11
C ARG A 390 -71.55 -20.77 -0.25
N THR A 391 -72.84 -21.05 -0.31
CA THR A 391 -73.39 -22.32 0.19
C THR A 391 -73.50 -23.27 -0.99
N ASP A 392 -72.87 -24.44 -0.91
CA ASP A 392 -73.02 -25.44 -1.97
C ASP A 392 -74.40 -26.11 -1.85
N PRO A 393 -75.18 -26.22 -2.94
CA PRO A 393 -76.47 -26.91 -2.90
C PRO A 393 -76.33 -28.41 -2.59
N GLU A 394 -75.20 -29.04 -2.94
CA GLU A 394 -74.96 -30.47 -2.71
C GLU A 394 -74.31 -30.74 -1.34
N ASP A 395 -73.45 -29.83 -0.88
CA ASP A 395 -72.80 -29.86 0.42
C ASP A 395 -73.22 -28.63 1.22
N LYS A 396 -74.10 -28.81 2.22
CA LYS A 396 -74.64 -27.69 3.03
C LYS A 396 -73.57 -26.89 3.80
N THR A 397 -72.30 -27.24 3.69
CA THR A 397 -71.20 -26.46 4.22
C THR A 397 -71.01 -25.14 3.45
N ALA A 398 -70.70 -24.07 4.19
CA ALA A 398 -70.36 -22.79 3.60
C ALA A 398 -68.90 -22.81 3.15
N GLY A 399 -68.67 -22.61 1.86
CA GLY A 399 -67.34 -22.39 1.27
C GLY A 399 -66.99 -20.91 1.23
N TYR A 400 -65.74 -20.59 1.51
CA TYR A 400 -65.21 -19.22 1.49
C TYR A 400 -64.03 -19.12 0.53
N ARG A 401 -63.91 -18.01 -0.18
CA ARG A 401 -62.72 -17.71 -1.00
C ARG A 401 -62.25 -16.27 -0.83
N PHE A 402 -60.94 -16.06 -0.87
CA PHE A 402 -60.36 -14.74 -1.04
C PHE A 402 -60.26 -14.40 -2.53
N GLU A 403 -60.54 -13.15 -2.87
CA GLU A 403 -60.36 -12.55 -4.20
C GLU A 403 -59.76 -11.15 -4.03
N GLY A 404 -58.59 -10.91 -4.62
CA GLY A 404 -57.90 -9.63 -4.52
C GLY A 404 -56.47 -9.65 -5.03
N THR A 405 -55.69 -8.64 -4.65
CA THR A 405 -54.28 -8.49 -5.02
C THR A 405 -53.38 -8.80 -3.83
N VAL A 406 -52.28 -9.50 -4.06
CA VAL A 406 -51.18 -9.64 -3.10
C VAL A 406 -49.96 -8.93 -3.66
N SER A 407 -49.35 -8.07 -2.85
CA SER A 407 -48.11 -7.38 -3.18
C SER A 407 -47.04 -7.69 -2.14
N SER A 408 -45.80 -7.87 -2.58
CA SER A 408 -44.66 -8.10 -1.73
C SER A 408 -43.50 -7.18 -2.13
N GLN A 409 -42.73 -6.78 -1.13
CA GLN A 409 -41.60 -5.89 -1.27
C GLN A 409 -40.46 -6.41 -0.42
N VAL A 410 -39.28 -6.59 -1.02
CA VAL A 410 -38.05 -6.95 -0.32
C VAL A 410 -37.01 -5.88 -0.55
N ARG A 411 -36.37 -5.44 0.55
CA ARG A 411 -35.29 -4.45 0.56
C ARG A 411 -34.12 -4.97 1.38
N GLY A 412 -32.90 -4.49 1.08
CA GLY A 412 -31.66 -4.97 1.69
C GLY A 412 -31.00 -6.14 0.96
N LEU A 413 -31.61 -6.63 -0.12
CA LEU A 413 -30.96 -7.47 -1.14
C LEU A 413 -30.12 -6.61 -2.09
N ASP A 414 -29.19 -7.24 -2.81
CA ASP A 414 -28.40 -6.57 -3.86
C ASP A 414 -29.31 -6.04 -4.97
N SER A 415 -30.41 -6.74 -5.24
CA SER A 415 -31.51 -6.29 -6.10
C SER A 415 -32.82 -6.27 -5.32
N PRO A 416 -33.49 -5.11 -5.17
CA PRO A 416 -34.79 -5.06 -4.51
C PRO A 416 -35.81 -5.86 -5.29
N ILE A 417 -36.74 -6.51 -4.58
CA ILE A 417 -37.85 -7.25 -5.18
C ILE A 417 -39.13 -6.48 -4.93
N ASP A 418 -39.89 -6.23 -5.98
CA ASP A 418 -41.29 -5.79 -5.92
C ASP A 418 -42.11 -6.77 -6.78
N ASP A 419 -43.08 -7.45 -6.17
CA ASP A 419 -43.98 -8.38 -6.87
C ASP A 419 -45.43 -8.05 -6.50
N SER A 420 -46.33 -8.16 -7.48
CA SER A 420 -47.76 -7.94 -7.28
C SER A 420 -48.54 -8.86 -8.21
N TYR A 421 -49.53 -9.56 -7.67
CA TYR A 421 -50.32 -10.51 -8.44
C TYR A 421 -51.76 -10.60 -7.95
N GLN A 422 -52.67 -10.97 -8.87
CA GLN A 422 -54.04 -11.31 -8.52
C GLN A 422 -54.07 -12.69 -7.86
N ALA A 423 -54.70 -12.77 -6.69
CA ALA A 423 -54.83 -13.96 -5.89
C ALA A 423 -56.30 -14.36 -5.76
N LEU A 424 -56.55 -15.64 -6.02
CA LEU A 424 -57.87 -16.27 -5.89
C LEU A 424 -57.68 -17.62 -5.18
N THR A 425 -58.28 -17.79 -4.00
CA THR A 425 -58.27 -19.10 -3.33
C THR A 425 -59.41 -19.97 -3.84
N GLY A 426 -59.31 -21.29 -3.65
CA GLY A 426 -60.44 -22.21 -3.88
C GLY A 426 -61.59 -21.99 -2.90
N TRP A 427 -62.72 -22.66 -3.13
CA TRP A 427 -63.94 -22.62 -2.31
C TRP A 427 -63.94 -23.59 -1.11
N ASN A 428 -62.88 -24.37 -0.93
CA ASN A 428 -62.73 -25.35 0.15
C ASN A 428 -62.60 -24.78 1.59
N PRO A 429 -62.14 -23.54 1.83
CA PRO A 429 -62.09 -22.99 3.18
C PRO A 429 -63.48 -22.91 3.83
N VAL A 430 -63.62 -23.37 5.07
CA VAL A 430 -64.89 -23.34 5.82
C VAL A 430 -65.12 -22.04 6.60
N SER A 431 -64.19 -21.07 6.49
CA SER A 431 -64.30 -19.75 7.10
C SER A 431 -63.47 -18.70 6.35
N THR A 432 -63.77 -17.42 6.59
CA THR A 432 -62.97 -16.29 6.09
C THR A 432 -61.52 -16.35 6.59
N ALA A 433 -61.32 -16.69 7.87
CA ALA A 433 -60.00 -16.87 8.47
C ALA A 433 -59.19 -17.97 7.76
N MET A 434 -59.81 -19.12 7.48
CA MET A 434 -59.15 -20.22 6.78
C MET A 434 -58.77 -19.83 5.34
N ALA A 435 -59.63 -19.07 4.63
CA ALA A 435 -59.32 -18.57 3.29
C ALA A 435 -58.10 -17.64 3.31
N THR A 436 -58.01 -16.75 4.29
CA THR A 436 -56.86 -15.85 4.46
C THR A 436 -55.59 -16.55 4.95
N ASP A 437 -55.71 -17.65 5.69
CA ASP A 437 -54.58 -18.47 6.13
C ASP A 437 -53.97 -19.27 4.98
N ILE A 438 -54.82 -19.85 4.12
CA ILE A 438 -54.36 -20.52 2.90
C ILE A 438 -53.66 -19.52 1.99
N LEU A 439 -54.25 -18.33 1.80
CA LEU A 439 -53.61 -17.25 1.05
C LEU A 439 -52.23 -16.89 1.64
N ALA A 440 -52.12 -16.79 2.97
CA ALA A 440 -50.88 -16.46 3.66
C ALA A 440 -49.76 -17.46 3.35
N ILE A 441 -50.06 -18.76 3.42
CA ILE A 441 -49.11 -19.84 3.14
C ILE A 441 -48.64 -19.77 1.69
N SER A 442 -49.57 -19.63 0.74
CA SER A 442 -49.24 -19.53 -0.69
C SER A 442 -48.42 -18.28 -1.01
N ALA A 443 -48.77 -17.14 -0.41
CA ALA A 443 -48.06 -15.87 -0.60
C ALA A 443 -46.63 -15.92 -0.03
N ALA A 444 -46.46 -16.47 1.18
CA ALA A 444 -45.15 -16.65 1.79
C ALA A 444 -44.27 -17.59 0.94
N LYS A 445 -44.81 -18.72 0.48
CA LYS A 445 -44.09 -19.66 -0.40
C LYS A 445 -43.63 -19.00 -1.69
N ARG A 446 -44.54 -18.30 -2.39
CA ARG A 446 -44.22 -17.58 -3.63
C ARG A 446 -43.12 -16.55 -3.40
N LEU A 447 -43.20 -15.78 -2.31
CA LEU A 447 -42.19 -14.79 -2.00
C LEU A 447 -40.81 -15.42 -1.77
N VAL A 448 -40.74 -16.53 -1.02
CA VAL A 448 -39.48 -17.27 -0.79
C VAL A 448 -38.90 -17.81 -2.11
N GLU A 449 -39.75 -18.30 -3.01
CA GLU A 449 -39.35 -18.73 -4.35
C GLU A 449 -38.81 -17.56 -5.20
N ARG A 450 -39.49 -16.41 -5.17
CA ARG A 450 -39.05 -15.19 -5.87
C ARG A 450 -37.72 -14.67 -5.33
N ILE A 451 -37.52 -14.74 -4.02
CA ILE A 451 -36.22 -14.44 -3.40
C ILE A 451 -35.16 -15.44 -3.89
N GLY A 452 -35.47 -16.72 -4.04
CA GLY A 452 -34.53 -17.70 -4.60
C GLY A 452 -34.17 -17.40 -6.07
N GLN A 453 -35.14 -16.98 -6.87
CA GLN A 453 -34.95 -16.65 -8.29
C GLN A 453 -34.06 -15.42 -8.53
N SER A 454 -33.97 -14.47 -7.59
CA SER A 454 -33.11 -13.29 -7.76
C SER A 454 -31.60 -13.61 -7.73
N TRP A 455 -31.23 -14.87 -7.46
CA TRP A 455 -29.84 -15.34 -7.38
C TRP A 455 -29.44 -16.27 -8.53
N GLN A 456 -30.36 -16.53 -9.46
CA GLN A 456 -30.09 -17.21 -10.73
C GLN A 456 -29.66 -16.17 -11.76
#